data_AF-A0AAV2RHD5-F1
#
_entry.id   AF-A0AAV2RHD5-F1
#
_cell.length_a   1.000
_cell.length_b   1.000
_cell.length_c   1.000
_cell.angle_alpha   90.00
_cell.angle_beta   90.00
_cell.angle_gamma   90.00
#
_symmetry.space_group_name_H-M   'P 1'
#
loop_
_entity.id
_entity.type
_entity.pdbx_description
1 polymer ?
#
loop_
_entity_poly.entity_id
_entity_poly.type
_entity_poly.pdbx_seq_one_letter_code
_entity_poly.pdbx_strand_id
1 'polypeptide(L)'
;MRHLLILAACFTAGAAIWCYDCQSYWPHWSNFDPECELSDYDGKQALCYGCDTCWTRLMANGSVYRGVWAEPRNDGVCDSNDDYVQCFCTSERCNTQLCDQCQFDLEDRFYV
;
A
#
# COMPACT_ATOMS: atom_id res chain seq x y z
N MET A 1 54.28 -4.23 2.65
CA MET A 1 53.17 -3.25 2.53
C MET A 1 51.87 -3.98 2.84
N ARG A 2 51.32 -3.81 4.04
CA ARG A 2 50.07 -4.46 4.48
C ARG A 2 48.90 -3.57 4.04
N HIS A 3 48.03 -4.08 3.17
CA HIS A 3 46.81 -3.40 2.76
C HIS A 3 45.72 -3.72 3.79
N LEU A 4 45.29 -2.71 4.52
CA LEU A 4 44.16 -2.78 5.45
C LEU A 4 42.87 -2.65 4.62
N LEU A 5 42.12 -3.74 4.49
CA LEU A 5 40.76 -3.73 3.92
C LEU A 5 39.80 -3.30 5.03
N ILE A 6 39.26 -2.09 4.93
CA ILE A 6 38.19 -1.61 5.80
C ILE A 6 36.87 -2.16 5.23
N LEU A 7 36.31 -3.19 5.87
CA LEU A 7 34.92 -3.58 5.63
C LEU A 7 34.01 -2.53 6.28
N ALA A 8 33.38 -1.70 5.45
CA ALA A 8 32.26 -0.88 5.87
C ALA A 8 31.02 -1.79 6.00
N ALA A 9 30.63 -2.12 7.23
CA ALA A 9 29.33 -2.74 7.50
C ALA A 9 28.25 -1.67 7.34
N CYS A 10 27.56 -1.66 6.20
CA CYS A 10 26.31 -0.91 6.04
C CYS A 10 25.26 -1.57 6.95
N PHE A 11 25.00 -0.96 8.10
CA PHE A 11 23.78 -1.25 8.84
C PHE A 11 22.61 -0.80 7.96
N THR A 12 21.90 -1.76 7.36
CA THR A 12 20.57 -1.50 6.81
C THR A 12 19.66 -1.28 8.01
N ALA A 13 19.57 -0.03 8.47
CA ALA A 13 18.47 0.39 9.33
C ALA A 13 17.20 0.05 8.54
N GLY A 14 16.39 -0.88 9.07
CA GLY A 14 15.09 -1.20 8.47
C GLY A 14 14.30 0.10 8.39
N ALA A 15 14.09 0.61 7.18
CA ALA A 15 13.32 1.81 6.98
C ALA A 15 11.90 1.51 7.49
N ALA A 16 11.44 2.28 8.48
CA ALA A 16 10.05 2.20 8.90
C ALA A 16 9.17 2.59 7.70
N ILE A 17 8.25 1.71 7.32
CA ILE A 17 7.27 1.98 6.27
C ILE A 17 6.15 2.85 6.82
N TRP A 18 5.75 3.87 6.06
CA TRP A 18 4.55 4.65 6.34
C TRP A 18 3.43 4.14 5.46
N CYS A 19 2.26 3.89 6.04
CA CYS A 19 1.07 3.45 5.31
C CYS A 19 -0.08 4.39 5.62
N TYR A 20 -0.88 4.73 4.62
CA TYR A 20 -2.15 5.41 4.86
C TYR A 20 -3.15 4.46 5.52
N ASP A 21 -3.98 5.01 6.41
CA ASP A 21 -5.13 4.33 7.02
C ASP A 21 -6.38 5.18 6.76
N CYS A 22 -7.06 4.86 5.66
CA CYS A 22 -8.24 5.57 5.22
C CYS A 22 -9.19 4.65 4.45
N GLN A 23 -10.45 5.08 4.32
CA GLN A 23 -11.40 4.50 3.38
C GLN A 23 -12.46 5.52 2.92
N SER A 24 -12.96 5.38 1.68
CA SER A 24 -13.91 6.34 1.06
C SER A 24 -15.39 5.90 1.06
N TYR A 25 -15.75 4.78 1.70
CA TYR A 25 -17.09 4.18 1.57
C TYR A 25 -18.04 4.35 2.77
N TRP A 26 -17.55 4.22 4.01
CA TRP A 26 -18.35 4.18 5.24
C TRP A 26 -18.13 5.43 6.10
N PRO A 27 -18.96 6.49 6.00
CA PRO A 27 -18.74 7.77 6.69
C PRO A 27 -18.68 7.72 8.23
N HIS A 28 -19.16 6.63 8.83
CA HIS A 28 -19.24 6.46 10.27
C HIS A 28 -18.00 5.77 10.86
N TRP A 29 -17.05 5.30 10.04
CA TRP A 29 -15.80 4.72 10.53
C TRP A 29 -14.78 5.82 10.83
N SER A 30 -13.94 5.60 11.84
CA SER A 30 -12.94 6.57 12.29
C SER A 30 -11.87 6.91 11.25
N ASN A 31 -11.61 5.98 10.33
CA ASN A 31 -10.70 6.16 9.20
C ASN A 31 -11.43 6.56 7.91
N PHE A 32 -12.69 6.98 7.97
CA PHE A 32 -13.33 7.58 6.81
C PHE A 32 -12.60 8.84 6.38
N ASP A 33 -12.33 8.92 5.08
CA ASP A 33 -11.78 10.08 4.42
C ASP A 33 -12.29 10.10 2.97
N PRO A 34 -13.08 11.11 2.55
CA PRO A 34 -13.58 11.18 1.19
C PRO A 34 -12.47 11.36 0.15
N GLU A 35 -11.27 11.76 0.57
CA GLU A 35 -10.11 11.95 -0.31
C GLU A 35 -9.22 10.69 -0.40
N CYS A 36 -9.59 9.60 0.28
CA CYS A 36 -8.80 8.35 0.29
C CYS A 36 -8.60 7.71 -1.10
N GLU A 37 -9.45 8.06 -2.06
CA GLU A 37 -9.35 7.61 -3.46
C GLU A 37 -8.39 8.44 -4.31
N LEU A 38 -7.85 9.55 -3.79
CA LEU A 38 -6.93 10.41 -4.54
C LEU A 38 -5.52 9.79 -4.58
N SER A 39 -4.90 9.74 -5.76
CA SER A 39 -3.52 9.25 -5.91
C SER A 39 -2.49 10.10 -5.16
N ASP A 40 -2.78 11.39 -4.95
CA ASP A 40 -1.97 12.34 -4.19
C ASP A 40 -2.45 12.52 -2.74
N TYR A 41 -3.27 11.59 -2.22
CA TYR A 41 -3.71 11.59 -0.84
C TYR A 41 -2.51 11.72 0.11
N ASP A 42 -2.55 12.71 1.00
CA ASP A 42 -1.50 13.01 1.99
C ASP A 42 -1.98 12.89 3.44
N GLY A 43 -3.20 12.36 3.63
CA GLY A 43 -3.92 12.38 4.89
C GLY A 43 -3.44 11.38 5.95
N LYS A 44 -4.39 10.66 6.57
CA LYS A 44 -4.14 9.87 7.79
C LYS A 44 -3.16 8.73 7.54
N GLN A 45 -2.07 8.75 8.30
CA GLN A 45 -1.06 7.69 8.31
C GLN A 45 -1.23 6.82 9.56
N ALA A 46 -1.08 5.51 9.39
CA ALA A 46 -0.95 4.58 10.50
C ALA A 46 0.53 4.29 10.75
N LEU A 47 0.98 4.61 11.96
CA LEU A 47 2.21 4.09 12.52
C LEU A 47 1.97 2.66 12.99
N CYS A 48 2.56 1.68 12.30
CA CYS A 48 2.62 0.32 12.81
C CYS A 48 4.05 -0.08 13.17
N TYR A 49 4.25 -0.43 14.44
CA TYR A 49 5.50 -0.99 14.91
C TYR A 49 5.59 -2.47 14.53
N GLY A 50 6.50 -2.81 13.61
CA GLY A 50 6.72 -4.17 13.14
C GLY A 50 5.82 -4.62 12.00
N CYS A 51 5.05 -3.71 11.39
CA CYS A 51 4.48 -3.98 10.08
C CYS A 51 5.46 -3.57 9.00
N ASP A 52 5.65 -4.46 8.03
CA ASP A 52 6.54 -4.24 6.90
C ASP A 52 5.76 -4.12 5.58
N THR A 53 4.43 -3.93 5.64
CA THR A 53 3.57 -4.00 4.45
C THR A 53 2.38 -3.05 4.53
N CYS A 54 2.26 -2.17 3.54
CA CYS A 54 1.04 -1.42 3.25
C CYS A 54 0.15 -2.22 2.31
N TRP A 55 -1.16 -1.97 2.36
CA TRP A 55 -2.09 -2.45 1.36
C TRP A 55 -3.03 -1.35 0.88
N THR A 56 -3.47 -1.49 -0.35
CA THR A 56 -4.54 -0.70 -0.94
C THR A 56 -5.52 -1.64 -1.59
N ARG A 57 -6.81 -1.43 -1.36
CA ARG A 57 -7.89 -2.16 -1.99
C ARG A 57 -8.77 -1.22 -2.78
N LEU A 58 -8.90 -1.49 -4.07
CA LEU A 58 -9.88 -0.88 -4.96
C LEU A 58 -11.10 -1.80 -5.03
N MET A 59 -12.27 -1.29 -4.67
CA MET A 59 -13.51 -2.04 -4.78
C MET A 59 -14.15 -1.85 -6.16
N ALA A 60 -14.96 -2.81 -6.59
CA ALA A 60 -15.72 -2.72 -7.84
C ALA A 60 -16.68 -1.51 -7.88
N ASN A 61 -17.10 -0.98 -6.73
CA ASN A 61 -17.92 0.23 -6.66
C ASN A 61 -17.11 1.54 -6.72
N GLY A 62 -15.81 1.47 -6.99
CA GLY A 62 -14.90 2.62 -7.04
C GLY A 62 -14.34 3.06 -5.68
N SER A 63 -14.83 2.52 -4.56
CA SER A 63 -14.31 2.90 -3.24
C SER A 63 -12.90 2.36 -2.99
N VAL A 64 -12.13 3.11 -2.21
CA VAL A 64 -10.74 2.80 -1.87
C VAL A 64 -10.61 2.57 -0.37
N TYR A 65 -9.80 1.58 -0.01
CA TYR A 65 -9.38 1.30 1.36
C TYR A 65 -7.86 1.20 1.38
N ARG A 66 -7.24 1.84 2.38
CA ARG A 66 -5.79 1.78 2.60
C ARG A 66 -5.52 1.40 4.03
N GLY A 67 -4.46 0.63 4.26
CA GLY A 67 -4.09 0.28 5.61
C GLY A 67 -2.75 -0.42 5.70
N VAL A 68 -2.50 -0.94 6.90
CA VAL A 68 -1.33 -1.74 7.21
C VAL A 68 -1.70 -3.22 7.24
N TRP A 69 -0.80 -4.07 6.75
CA TRP A 69 -0.91 -5.52 6.83
C TRP A 69 0.11 -6.05 7.82
N ALA A 70 -0.32 -6.91 8.74
CA ALA A 70 0.52 -7.41 9.83
C ALA A 70 1.55 -8.44 9.37
N GLU A 71 1.30 -9.13 8.25
CA GLU A 71 2.20 -10.15 7.72
C GLU A 71 3.08 -9.57 6.59
N PRO A 72 4.32 -10.01 6.44
CA PRO A 72 5.13 -9.56 5.30
C PRO A 72 4.54 -10.03 3.97
N ARG A 73 4.35 -9.10 3.03
CA ARG A 73 4.07 -9.38 1.61
C ARG A 73 5.07 -8.65 0.76
N ASN A 74 5.54 -9.28 -0.32
CA ASN A 74 6.48 -8.64 -1.24
C ASN A 74 5.81 -7.50 -2.03
N ASP A 75 6.60 -6.50 -2.43
CA ASP A 75 6.17 -5.47 -3.37
C ASP A 75 5.55 -6.07 -4.64
N GLY A 76 4.35 -5.60 -5.00
CA GLY A 76 3.67 -6.00 -6.23
C GLY A 76 2.89 -7.31 -6.14
N VAL A 77 2.74 -7.89 -4.95
CA VAL A 77 1.75 -8.96 -4.73
C VAL A 77 0.35 -8.34 -4.84
N CYS A 78 -0.52 -9.01 -5.57
CA CYS A 78 -1.89 -8.59 -5.84
C CYS A 78 -2.86 -9.75 -5.59
N ASP A 79 -3.89 -9.50 -4.80
CA ASP A 79 -5.04 -10.38 -4.61
C ASP A 79 -6.25 -9.74 -5.30
N SER A 80 -7.04 -10.51 -6.05
CA SER A 80 -8.24 -9.97 -6.71
C SER A 80 -9.37 -10.99 -6.76
N ASN A 81 -10.61 -10.50 -6.72
CA ASN A 81 -11.82 -11.25 -7.03
C ASN A 81 -12.80 -10.33 -7.78
N ASP A 82 -14.07 -10.72 -7.88
CA ASP A 82 -15.08 -9.93 -8.58
C ASP A 82 -15.47 -8.64 -7.84
N ASP A 83 -15.21 -8.57 -6.53
CA ASP A 83 -15.60 -7.43 -5.69
C ASP A 83 -14.46 -6.42 -5.50
N TYR A 84 -13.21 -6.87 -5.60
CA TYR A 84 -12.07 -6.03 -5.32
C TYR A 84 -10.78 -6.48 -5.99
N VAL A 85 -9.88 -5.51 -6.01
CA VAL A 85 -8.46 -5.61 -6.25
C VAL A 85 -7.73 -5.16 -5.00
N GLN A 86 -6.74 -5.90 -4.54
CA GLN A 86 -5.90 -5.52 -3.42
C GLN A 86 -4.42 -5.70 -3.77
N CYS A 87 -3.63 -4.66 -3.57
CA CYS A 87 -2.19 -4.70 -3.72
C CYS A 87 -1.47 -4.57 -2.38
N PHE A 88 -0.28 -5.14 -2.31
CA PHE A 88 0.60 -5.08 -1.16
C PHE A 88 1.96 -4.52 -1.53
N CYS A 89 2.53 -3.72 -0.63
CA CYS A 89 3.83 -3.08 -0.83
C CYS A 89 4.64 -3.07 0.47
N THR A 90 5.91 -3.49 0.40
CA THR A 90 6.94 -3.23 1.40
C THR A 90 7.51 -1.82 1.32
N SER A 91 7.07 -1.05 0.32
CA SER A 91 7.42 0.35 0.12
C SER A 91 6.16 1.24 0.12
N GLU A 92 6.38 2.55 0.09
CA GLU A 92 5.30 3.56 -0.01
C GLU A 92 4.57 3.54 -1.38
N ARG A 93 4.83 2.57 -2.26
CA ARG A 93 4.19 2.49 -3.59
C ARG A 93 2.68 2.36 -3.53
N CYS A 94 2.16 1.59 -2.58
CA CYS A 94 0.72 1.43 -2.40
C CYS A 94 0.06 2.74 -1.94
N ASN A 95 0.83 3.69 -1.40
CA ASN A 95 0.28 4.97 -0.96
C ASN A 95 -0.05 5.93 -2.09
N THR A 96 0.57 5.82 -3.26
CA THR A 96 0.48 6.87 -4.31
C THR A 96 -0.05 6.37 -5.65
N GLN A 97 -0.03 5.05 -5.90
CA GLN A 97 -0.31 4.49 -7.23
C GLN A 97 -1.52 3.57 -7.25
N LEU A 98 -2.38 3.54 -6.22
CA LEU A 98 -3.67 2.83 -6.25
C LEU A 98 -3.67 1.44 -6.94
N CYS A 99 -2.64 0.62 -6.71
CA CYS A 99 -2.49 -0.68 -7.35
C CYS A 99 -2.23 -0.69 -8.89
N ASP A 100 -1.77 0.40 -9.50
CA ASP A 100 -1.38 0.49 -10.92
C ASP A 100 -0.40 -0.62 -11.36
N GLN A 101 0.42 -1.13 -10.43
CA GLN A 101 1.36 -2.23 -10.70
C GLN A 101 0.66 -3.58 -10.94
N CYS A 102 -0.55 -3.71 -10.41
CA CYS A 102 -1.37 -4.87 -10.63
C CYS A 102 -2.09 -4.62 -11.96
N GLN A 103 -1.58 -5.20 -13.04
CA GLN A 103 -2.20 -5.03 -14.35
C GLN A 103 -3.59 -5.64 -14.32
N PHE A 104 -4.60 -4.80 -14.52
CA PHE A 104 -5.99 -5.22 -14.63
C PHE A 104 -6.55 -4.71 -15.94
N ASP A 105 -7.16 -5.61 -16.71
CA ASP A 105 -8.19 -5.20 -17.67
C ASP A 105 -9.47 -4.86 -16.87
N LEU A 106 -9.49 -3.70 -16.20
CA LEU A 106 -10.73 -3.16 -15.61
C LEU A 106 -11.70 -2.69 -16.71
N GLU A 107 -11.18 -2.40 -17.91
CA GLU A 107 -11.98 -1.98 -19.06
C GLU A 107 -12.98 -3.06 -19.52
N ASP A 108 -12.73 -4.34 -19.23
CA ASP A 108 -13.61 -5.45 -19.65
C ASP A 108 -14.71 -5.79 -18.62
N ARG A 109 -14.73 -5.16 -17.44
CA ARG A 109 -15.69 -5.50 -16.36
C ARG A 109 -16.67 -4.39 -15.96
N PHE A 110 -16.48 -3.16 -16.45
CA PHE A 110 -17.36 -2.03 -16.16
C PHE A 110 -18.23 -1.56 -17.34
N TYR A 111 -18.17 -2.25 -18.49
CA TYR A 111 -19.11 -2.10 -19.60
C TYR A 111 -20.05 -3.32 -19.70
N VAL A 112 -21.04 -3.40 -18.82
CA VAL A 112 -22.27 -4.20 -19.04
C VAL A 112 -23.48 -3.36 -18.68
#